data_AF-A0ABD1M700-F1
#
_entry.id   AF-A0ABD1M700-F1
#
_cell.length_a   1.000
_cell.length_b   1.000
_cell.length_c   1.000
_cell.angle_alpha   90.00
_cell.angle_beta   90.00
_cell.angle_gamma   90.00
#
_symmetry.space_group_name_H-M   'P 1'
#
loop_
_entity.id
_entity.type
_entity.pdbx_description
1 polymer ?
#
loop_
_entity_poly.entity_id
_entity_poly.type
_entity_poly.pdbx_seq_one_letter_code
_entity_poly.pdbx_strand_id
1 'polypeptide(L)'
;MEHLINGLKLGVPGNLIVSARSDAHSFDASQMNMSHVINHLSFGRKVSHRVMSDVKRLIPHVGSSHGRLNGRSFINTRDLGANVTMEHYLQIVKTEVITRKDLKLVEEYEYTAHSSVAQSLHIPEAKFHLELSPMQVHLWRLQI
;
A
#
# COMPACT_ATOMS: atom_id res chain seq x y z
N MET A 1 0.53 18.39 11.96
CA MET A 1 0.50 17.18 12.81
C MET A 1 0.48 16.00 11.87
N GLU A 2 1.65 15.43 11.58
CA GLU A 2 1.79 14.27 10.68
C GLU A 2 1.67 12.99 11.52
N HIS A 3 0.61 12.21 11.31
CA HIS A 3 0.48 10.90 11.93
C HIS A 3 1.15 9.86 11.04
N LEU A 4 2.37 9.44 11.40
CA LEU A 4 3.04 8.30 10.80
C LEU A 4 2.46 7.01 11.40
N ILE A 5 1.57 6.34 10.67
CA ILE A 5 1.08 5.01 11.06
C ILE A 5 2.14 3.98 10.65
N ASN A 6 3.01 3.62 11.58
CA ASN A 6 4.04 2.60 11.36
C ASN A 6 3.53 1.20 11.73
N GLY A 7 3.54 0.28 10.75
CA GLY A 7 3.68 -1.16 11.03
C GLY A 7 2.40 -1.99 11.26
N LEU A 8 1.40 -1.91 10.37
CA LEU A 8 0.28 -2.86 10.38
C LEU A 8 0.65 -4.16 9.64
N LYS A 9 0.57 -5.32 10.30
CA LYS A 9 0.72 -6.64 9.66
C LYS A 9 -0.65 -7.23 9.36
N LEU A 10 -1.07 -7.23 8.10
CA LEU A 10 -2.27 -7.90 7.65
C LEU A 10 -1.87 -9.22 6.97
N GLY A 11 -2.22 -10.34 7.60
CA GLY A 11 -1.96 -11.69 7.09
C GLY A 11 -3.06 -12.26 6.18
N VAL A 12 -4.12 -11.48 5.95
CA VAL A 12 -5.31 -11.80 5.16
C VAL A 12 -5.79 -10.54 4.43
N PRO A 13 -6.57 -10.66 3.34
CA PRO A 13 -7.26 -9.51 2.75
C PRO A 13 -7.98 -8.71 3.84
N GLY A 14 -7.93 -7.40 3.74
CA GLY A 14 -8.44 -6.54 4.81
C GLY A 14 -8.32 -5.07 4.50
N ASN A 15 -8.67 -4.25 5.48
CA ASN A 15 -8.74 -2.81 5.31
C ASN A 15 -7.81 -2.11 6.31
N LEU A 16 -7.00 -1.18 5.81
CA LEU A 16 -6.39 -0.14 6.64
C LEU A 16 -7.28 1.10 6.55
N ILE A 17 -7.78 1.56 7.69
CA ILE A 17 -8.70 2.69 7.77
C ILE A 17 -8.08 3.77 8.65
N VAL A 18 -8.01 4.99 8.13
CA VAL A 18 -7.61 6.18 8.88
C VAL A 18 -8.85 7.06 9.04
N SER A 19 -9.33 7.18 10.28
CA SER A 19 -10.49 8.01 10.61
C SER A 19 -10.34 8.67 11.97
N ALA A 20 -11.05 9.78 12.18
CA ALA A 20 -11.10 10.45 13.47
C ALA A 20 -11.98 9.67 14.44
N ARG A 21 -11.48 9.39 15.65
CA ARG A 21 -12.19 8.65 16.70
C ARG A 21 -11.93 9.26 18.07
N SER A 22 -12.97 9.34 18.90
CA SER A 22 -12.92 9.80 20.28
C SER A 22 -14.11 9.23 21.04
N ASP A 23 -13.91 8.82 22.29
CA ASP A 23 -14.97 8.30 23.16
C ASP A 23 -15.76 9.42 23.85
N ALA A 24 -15.19 10.63 23.94
CA ALA A 24 -15.75 11.78 24.65
C ALA A 24 -16.20 12.92 23.74
N HIS A 25 -15.82 12.88 22.46
CA HIS A 25 -16.10 13.96 21.49
C HIS A 25 -16.64 13.40 20.18
N SER A 26 -17.55 14.15 19.57
CA SER A 26 -18.07 13.89 18.23
C SER A 26 -17.38 14.77 17.20
N PHE A 27 -17.17 14.25 16.00
CA PHE A 27 -16.60 15.00 14.88
C PHE A 27 -17.71 15.38 13.90
N ASP A 28 -17.69 16.64 13.44
CA ASP A 28 -18.58 17.10 12.39
C ASP A 28 -18.05 16.66 11.02
N ALA A 29 -18.71 15.66 10.43
CA ALA A 29 -18.38 15.12 9.11
C ALA A 29 -18.34 16.19 8.00
N SER A 30 -19.12 17.26 8.13
CA SER A 30 -19.17 18.37 7.16
C SER A 30 -17.96 19.30 7.23
N GLN A 31 -17.08 19.13 8.23
CA GLN A 31 -15.85 19.89 8.38
C GLN A 31 -14.59 19.00 8.31
N MET A 32 -14.77 17.69 8.12
CA MET A 32 -13.65 16.75 8.03
C MET A 32 -13.00 16.77 6.65
N ASN A 33 -11.67 16.86 6.64
CA ASN A 33 -10.87 16.83 5.42
C ASN A 33 -9.96 15.60 5.41
N MET A 34 -10.25 14.67 4.50
CA MET A 34 -9.47 13.44 4.32
C MET A 34 -8.31 13.56 3.33
N SER A 35 -7.95 14.79 2.94
CA SER A 35 -6.79 15.03 2.08
C SER A 35 -5.50 14.53 2.72
N HIS A 36 -4.68 13.82 1.95
CA HIS A 36 -3.43 13.26 2.46
C HIS A 36 -2.40 13.01 1.36
N VAL A 37 -1.16 12.76 1.78
CA VAL A 37 -0.05 12.37 0.90
C VAL A 37 0.46 11.00 1.35
N ILE A 38 0.58 10.08 0.41
CA ILE A 38 1.15 8.76 0.69
C ILE A 38 2.64 8.85 0.42
N ASN A 39 3.45 9.12 1.45
CA ASN A 39 4.90 9.22 1.29
C ASN A 39 5.53 7.88 0.91
N HIS A 40 5.15 6.81 1.61
CA HIS A 40 5.64 5.47 1.35
C HIS A 40 4.64 4.41 1.79
N LEU A 41 4.27 3.51 0.88
CA LEU A 41 3.46 2.33 1.16
C LEU A 41 4.11 1.10 0.52
N SER A 42 4.35 0.07 1.34
CA SER A 42 5.01 -1.17 0.94
C SER A 42 4.48 -2.33 1.76
N PHE A 43 4.54 -3.54 1.21
CA PHE A 43 4.11 -4.76 1.87
C PHE A 43 5.29 -5.71 2.09
N GLY A 44 5.16 -6.57 3.10
CA GLY A 44 6.19 -7.54 3.45
C GLY A 44 7.36 -6.96 4.26
N ARG A 45 8.40 -7.76 4.42
CA ARG A 45 9.60 -7.38 5.18
C ARG A 45 10.51 -6.55 4.28
N LYS A 46 11.10 -5.48 4.84
CA LYS A 46 12.18 -4.75 4.15
C LYS A 46 13.36 -5.71 3.91
N VAL A 47 13.61 -6.01 2.64
CA VAL A 47 14.79 -6.76 2.21
C VAL A 47 16.00 -5.84 2.31
N SER A 48 17.14 -6.35 2.80
CA SER A 48 18.35 -5.52 2.88
C SER A 48 18.80 -5.06 1.49
N HIS A 49 19.34 -3.85 1.41
CA HIS A 49 19.84 -3.29 0.14
C HIS A 49 20.83 -4.22 -0.57
N ARG A 50 21.66 -4.95 0.20
CA ARG A 50 22.63 -5.92 -0.35
C ARG A 50 21.92 -7.09 -1.04
N VAL A 51 20.95 -7.71 -0.36
CA VAL A 51 20.19 -8.84 -0.92
C VAL A 51 19.36 -8.39 -2.13
N MET A 52 18.73 -7.21 -2.06
CA MET A 52 17.96 -6.67 -3.18
C MET A 52 18.87 -6.31 -4.38
N SER A 53 20.08 -5.81 -4.14
CA SER A 53 21.08 -5.57 -5.19
C SER A 53 21.49 -6.88 -5.89
N ASP A 54 21.68 -7.97 -5.14
CA ASP A 54 22.00 -9.28 -5.70
C ASP A 54 20.83 -9.84 -6.53
N VAL A 55 19.60 -9.68 -6.04
CA VAL A 55 18.38 -10.06 -6.76
C VAL A 55 18.25 -9.28 -8.07
N LYS A 56 18.39 -7.95 -8.05
CA LYS A 56 18.32 -7.10 -9.25
C LYS A 56 19.37 -7.43 -10.29
N ARG A 57 20.59 -7.82 -9.87
CA ARG A 57 21.62 -8.28 -10.82
C ARG A 57 21.21 -9.57 -11.55
N LEU A 58 20.47 -10.45 -10.87
CA LEU A 58 20.01 -11.71 -11.44
C LEU A 58 18.72 -11.56 -12.25
N ILE A 59 17.83 -10.67 -11.80
CA ILE A 59 16.49 -10.44 -12.35
C ILE A 59 16.22 -8.93 -12.36
N PRO A 60 16.62 -8.21 -13.42
CA PRO A 60 16.66 -6.74 -13.44
C PRO A 60 15.32 -6.02 -13.22
N HIS A 61 14.20 -6.68 -13.51
CA HIS A 61 12.87 -6.07 -13.43
C HIS A 61 12.19 -6.24 -12.08
N VAL A 62 12.73 -7.12 -11.24
CA VAL A 62 12.24 -7.34 -9.87
C VAL A 62 12.54 -6.09 -9.06
N GLY A 63 11.53 -5.57 -8.36
CA GLY A 63 11.73 -4.38 -7.54
C GLY A 63 11.46 -3.06 -8.24
N SER A 64 11.16 -3.06 -9.53
CA SER A 64 11.04 -1.83 -10.31
C SER A 64 9.66 -1.17 -10.17
N SER A 65 8.61 -1.94 -9.82
CA SER A 65 7.23 -1.46 -9.72
C SER A 65 6.77 -1.17 -8.27
N HIS A 66 7.69 -0.78 -7.38
CA HIS A 66 7.33 -0.48 -6.00
C HIS A 66 6.69 0.91 -5.88
N GLY A 67 5.61 1.01 -5.11
CA GLY A 67 5.12 2.31 -4.66
C GLY A 67 4.24 3.06 -5.65
N ARG A 68 3.26 2.41 -6.27
CA ARG A 68 2.31 3.08 -7.18
C ARG A 68 1.60 4.29 -6.57
N LEU A 69 1.50 4.33 -5.24
CA LEU A 69 0.93 5.44 -4.48
C LEU A 69 1.98 6.36 -3.84
N ASN A 70 3.27 6.00 -3.88
CA ASN A 70 4.33 6.77 -3.22
C ASN A 70 4.47 8.16 -3.85
N GLY A 71 4.55 9.18 -2.99
CA GLY A 71 4.62 10.58 -3.37
C GLY A 71 3.33 11.15 -3.96
N ARG A 72 2.23 10.37 -4.02
CA ARG A 72 0.95 10.88 -4.56
C ARG A 72 0.18 11.64 -3.49
N SER A 73 -0.37 12.78 -3.90
CA SER A 73 -1.28 13.60 -3.11
C SER A 73 -2.73 13.35 -3.52
N PHE A 74 -3.59 13.09 -2.54
CA PHE A 74 -5.02 12.97 -2.71
C PHE A 74 -5.65 14.16 -1.98
N ILE A 75 -6.06 15.17 -2.74
CA ILE A 75 -6.55 16.43 -2.19
C ILE A 75 -8.04 16.53 -2.47
N ASN A 76 -8.82 16.77 -1.42
CA ASN A 76 -10.23 17.09 -1.53
C ASN A 76 -10.35 18.53 -2.03
N THR A 77 -10.67 18.70 -3.31
CA THR A 77 -11.03 20.01 -3.87
C THR A 77 -12.45 20.37 -3.41
N ARG A 78 -12.67 21.65 -3.07
CA ARG A 78 -13.95 22.14 -2.51
C ARG A 78 -15.18 21.76 -3.35
N ASP A 79 -14.99 21.52 -4.65
CA ASP A 79 -16.06 21.14 -5.59
C ASP A 79 -16.67 19.76 -5.32
N LEU A 80 -15.94 18.85 -4.65
CA LEU A 80 -16.42 17.53 -4.25
C LEU A 80 -17.24 17.56 -2.94
N GLY A 81 -17.23 18.71 -2.25
CA GLY A 81 -17.88 18.91 -0.96
C GLY A 81 -17.03 18.46 0.23
N ALA A 82 -17.47 18.86 1.42
CA ALA A 82 -17.02 18.19 2.63
C ALA A 82 -17.72 16.84 2.76
N ASN A 83 -17.27 15.97 3.68
CA ASN A 83 -17.83 14.63 3.88
C ASN A 83 -17.54 13.62 2.74
N VAL A 84 -16.26 13.53 2.35
CA VAL A 84 -15.80 12.54 1.37
C VAL A 84 -14.82 11.55 1.97
N THR A 85 -15.04 10.27 1.68
CA THR A 85 -14.11 9.19 1.97
C THR A 85 -13.22 8.99 0.75
N MET A 86 -11.91 8.95 0.97
CA MET A 86 -10.93 8.63 -0.08
C MET A 86 -10.61 7.15 0.01
N GLU A 87 -10.86 6.41 -1.06
CA GLU A 87 -10.66 4.96 -1.10
C GLU A 87 -9.53 4.60 -2.05
N HIS A 88 -8.66 3.72 -1.59
CA HIS A 88 -7.57 3.16 -2.36
C HIS A 88 -7.76 1.65 -2.42
N TYR A 89 -7.92 1.11 -3.61
CA TYR A 89 -8.00 -0.33 -3.86
C TYR A 89 -6.64 -0.81 -4.31
N LEU A 90 -6.05 -1.71 -3.54
CA LEU A 90 -4.73 -2.26 -3.78
C LEU A 90 -4.82 -3.76 -4.02
N GLN A 91 -4.37 -4.20 -5.19
CA GLN A 91 -4.18 -5.60 -5.49
C GLN A 91 -2.70 -5.92 -5.36
N ILE A 92 -2.36 -6.74 -4.37
CA ILE A 92 -0.99 -7.05 -3.95
C ILE A 92 -0.61 -8.42 -4.51
N VAL A 93 0.52 -8.51 -5.19
CA VAL A 93 1.05 -9.75 -5.78
C VAL A 93 2.33 -10.14 -5.06
N LYS A 94 2.41 -11.39 -4.62
CA LYS A 94 3.63 -11.97 -4.03
C LYS A 94 4.50 -12.53 -5.15
N THR A 95 5.75 -12.08 -5.17
CA THR A 95 6.82 -12.60 -6.01
C THR A 95 7.86 -13.27 -5.14
N GLU A 96 8.22 -14.50 -5.49
CA GLU A 96 9.28 -15.24 -4.81
C GLU A 96 10.48 -15.38 -5.73
N VAL A 97 11.63 -14.96 -5.23
CA VAL A 97 12.91 -15.07 -5.92
C VAL A 97 13.83 -15.97 -5.13
N ILE A 98 14.36 -17.01 -5.79
CA ILE A 98 15.32 -17.91 -5.18
C ILE A 98 16.71 -17.60 -5.71
N THR A 99 17.57 -17.17 -4.78
CA THR A 99 18.96 -16.81 -5.10
C THR A 99 19.87 -18.05 -5.04
N ARG A 100 20.66 -18.29 -6.09
CA ARG A 100 21.47 -19.52 -6.23
C ARG A 100 22.62 -19.64 -5.23
N LYS A 101 23.16 -18.54 -4.71
CA LYS A 101 24.33 -18.57 -3.82
C LYS A 101 24.03 -19.19 -2.45
N ASP A 102 22.82 -18.97 -1.94
CA ASP A 102 22.44 -19.36 -0.58
C ASP A 102 21.10 -20.12 -0.50
N LEU A 103 20.45 -20.44 -1.63
CA LEU A 103 19.05 -20.93 -1.69
C LEU A 103 18.08 -20.06 -0.88
N LYS A 104 18.41 -18.78 -0.66
CA LYS A 104 17.56 -17.86 0.12
C LYS A 104 16.37 -17.47 -0.73
N LEU A 105 15.19 -17.81 -0.22
CA LEU A 105 13.91 -17.30 -0.67
C LEU A 105 13.79 -15.83 -0.27
N VAL A 106 13.69 -14.96 -1.26
CA VAL A 106 13.36 -13.55 -1.08
C VAL A 106 11.91 -13.38 -1.50
N GLU A 107 11.08 -12.96 -0.55
CA GLU A 107 9.69 -12.60 -0.80
C GLU A 107 9.61 -11.10 -1.09
N GLU A 108 8.96 -10.78 -2.19
CA GLU A 108 8.77 -9.42 -2.66
C GLU A 108 7.30 -9.20 -3.00
N TYR A 109 6.83 -7.97 -2.78
CA TYR A 109 5.43 -7.64 -2.94
C TYR A 109 5.29 -6.43 -3.83
N GLU A 110 4.68 -6.65 -4.99
CA GLU A 110 4.28 -5.58 -5.89
C GLU A 110 2.78 -5.35 -5.74
N TYR A 111 2.30 -4.16 -6.13
CA TYR A 111 0.87 -3.91 -6.10
C TYR A 111 0.44 -2.97 -7.22
N THR A 112 -0.78 -3.17 -7.71
CA THR A 112 -1.51 -2.16 -8.49
C THR A 112 -2.39 -1.35 -7.55
N ALA A 113 -2.70 -0.12 -7.93
CA ALA A 113 -3.54 0.74 -7.12
C ALA A 113 -4.51 1.53 -7.99
N HIS A 114 -5.77 1.55 -7.56
CA HIS A 114 -6.80 2.45 -8.06
C HIS A 114 -7.32 3.31 -6.90
N SER A 115 -7.70 4.55 -7.17
CA SER A 115 -8.19 5.45 -6.12
C SER A 115 -9.47 6.12 -6.57
N SER A 116 -10.44 6.17 -5.67
CA SER A 116 -11.75 6.76 -5.88
C SER A 116 -12.12 7.65 -4.69
N VAL A 117 -13.14 8.47 -4.90
CA VAL A 117 -13.74 9.31 -3.87
C VAL A 117 -15.20 8.94 -3.78
N ALA A 118 -15.68 8.70 -2.57
CA ALA A 118 -17.08 8.39 -2.29
C ALA A 118 -17.65 9.41 -1.30
N GLN A 119 -18.86 9.90 -1.56
CA GLN A 119 -19.59 10.67 -0.56
C GLN A 119 -19.92 9.75 0.62
N SER A 120 -19.63 10.23 1.83
CA SER A 120 -19.87 9.43 3.03
C SER A 120 -21.20 9.82 3.65
N LEU A 121 -21.95 8.84 4.15
CA LEU A 121 -23.14 9.09 4.99
C LEU A 121 -22.78 9.10 6.48
N HIS A 122 -21.53 8.72 6.80
CA HIS A 122 -20.98 8.57 8.14
C HIS A 122 -19.68 9.38 8.26
N ILE A 123 -18.93 9.23 9.35
CA ILE A 123 -17.63 9.87 9.55
C ILE A 123 -16.70 9.58 8.35
N PRO A 124 -16.20 10.60 7.64
CA PRO A 124 -15.26 10.45 6.53
C PRO A 124 -13.98 9.72 6.93
N GLU A 125 -13.48 8.88 6.02
CA GLU A 125 -12.29 8.06 6.27
C GLU A 125 -11.33 8.08 5.06
N ALA A 126 -10.06 7.75 5.28
CA ALA A 126 -9.16 7.31 4.22
C ALA A 126 -9.04 5.79 4.33
N LYS A 127 -9.55 5.07 3.33
CA LYS A 127 -9.64 3.62 3.31
C LYS A 127 -8.67 3.03 2.31
N PHE A 128 -7.97 2.01 2.74
CA PHE A 128 -7.09 1.19 1.91
C PHE A 128 -7.65 -0.22 1.93
N HIS A 129 -8.27 -0.62 0.82
CA HIS A 129 -8.75 -1.98 0.59
C HIS A 129 -7.58 -2.80 0.07
N LEU A 130 -7.18 -3.82 0.81
CA LEU A 130 -5.98 -4.60 0.56
C LEU A 130 -6.38 -6.02 0.18
N GLU A 131 -6.19 -6.36 -1.08
CA GLU A 131 -6.50 -7.69 -1.62
C GLU A 131 -5.21 -8.39 -2.04
N LEU A 132 -4.98 -9.59 -1.50
CA LEU A 132 -3.89 -10.45 -1.95
C LEU A 132 -4.33 -11.18 -3.20
N SER A 133 -3.57 -11.03 -4.28
CA SER A 133 -3.80 -11.78 -5.51
C SER A 133 -3.61 -13.27 -5.25
N PRO A 134 -4.51 -14.13 -5.76
CA PRO A 134 -4.30 -15.58 -5.73
C PRO A 134 -3.13 -16.01 -6.63
N MET A 135 -2.63 -15.11 -7.49
CA MET A 135 -1.51 -15.38 -8.37
C MET A 135 -0.18 -15.21 -7.62
N GLN A 136 0.70 -16.21 -7.76
CA GLN A 136 2.05 -16.20 -7.24
C GLN A 136 3.05 -16.29 -8.39
N VAL A 137 4.04 -15.39 -8.39
CA VAL A 137 5.07 -15.37 -9.43
C VAL A 137 6.36 -15.94 -8.87
N HIS A 138 6.85 -17.03 -9.48
CA HIS A 138 8.14 -17.61 -9.14
C HIS A 138 9.14 -17.30 -10.24
N LEU A 139 10.25 -16.64 -9.87
CA LEU A 139 11.27 -16.26 -10.84
C LEU A 139 12.51 -17.11 -10.65
N TRP A 140 12.80 -17.90 -11.68
CA TRP A 140 13.94 -18.81 -11.76
C TRP A 140 14.75 -18.49 -13.01
N ARG A 141 16.06 -18.35 -12.88
CA ARG A 141 16.95 -18.24 -14.04
C ARG A 141 17.34 -19.63 -14.52
N LEU A 142 16.88 -20.04 -15.70
CA LEU A 142 17.43 -21.18 -16.45
C LEU A 142 18.78 -20.78 -17.06
N GLN A 143 19.80 -21.62 -16.92
CA GLN A 143 21.03 -21.51 -17.70
C GLN A 143 20.85 -22.36 -18.96
N ILE A 144 21.04 -21.74 -20.13
CA ILE A 144 21.50 -22.42 -21.34
C ILE A 144 22.99 -22.12 -21.44
#